data_AF-A0A348W764-F1
#
_entry.id   AF-A0A348W764-F1
#
_cell.length_a   1.000
_cell.length_b   1.000
_cell.length_c   1.000
_cell.angle_alpha   90.00
_cell.angle_beta   90.00
_cell.angle_gamma   90.00
#
_symmetry.space_group_name_H-M   'P 1'
#
loop_
_entity.id
_entity.type
_entity.pdbx_description
1 polymer ?
#
loop_
_entity_poly.entity_id
_entity_poly.type
_entity_poly.pdbx_seq_one_letter_code
_entity_poly.pdbx_strand_id
1 'polypeptide(L)'
;MSRLKAVPSRLAAPAPRVGAPPSDARAQDRERARIKPWRKWYATKRWRELRLKILERAQYVCEQTGVPLTGKSPAPNSPVIDHIVEHKGDAHLFWDETNLQAVSKSWHDSEKQAQERGRH
;
A
#
# COMPACT_ATOMS: atom_id res chain seq x y z
N MET A 1 -46.98 -4.52 -32.75
CA MET A 1 -45.62 -4.15 -33.21
C MET A 1 -44.59 -4.99 -32.43
N SER A 2 -44.18 -6.13 -32.98
CA SER A 2 -43.19 -7.04 -32.35
C SER A 2 -41.78 -6.46 -32.41
N ARG A 3 -41.06 -6.44 -31.28
CA ARG A 3 -39.62 -6.10 -31.23
C ARG A 3 -38.80 -7.33 -31.63
N LEU A 4 -37.94 -7.18 -32.64
CA LEU A 4 -36.97 -8.21 -33.07
C LEU A 4 -35.88 -8.37 -32.00
N LYS A 5 -35.54 -9.61 -31.64
CA LYS A 5 -34.38 -9.95 -30.79
C LYS A 5 -33.10 -9.93 -31.62
N ALA A 6 -32.09 -9.20 -31.16
CA ALA A 6 -30.76 -9.19 -31.76
C ALA A 6 -30.03 -10.53 -31.56
N VAL A 7 -29.32 -10.99 -32.60
CA VAL A 7 -28.51 -12.22 -32.60
C VAL A 7 -27.15 -11.94 -31.93
N PRO A 8 -26.63 -12.80 -31.05
CA PRO A 8 -25.30 -12.60 -30.47
C PRO A 8 -24.19 -12.82 -31.50
N SER A 9 -23.25 -11.88 -31.58
CA SER A 9 -22.01 -12.00 -32.36
C SER A 9 -21.18 -13.19 -31.87
N ARG A 10 -20.84 -14.12 -32.77
CA ARG A 10 -20.01 -15.32 -32.50
C ARG A 10 -18.55 -15.15 -32.90
N LEU A 11 -18.04 -13.93 -32.97
CA LEU A 11 -16.63 -13.68 -33.28
C LEU A 11 -15.87 -13.37 -31.99
N ALA A 12 -15.11 -14.35 -31.50
CA ALA A 12 -14.11 -14.12 -30.48
C ALA A 12 -12.93 -13.36 -31.11
N ALA A 13 -12.53 -12.24 -30.51
CA ALA A 13 -11.33 -11.52 -30.93
C ALA A 13 -10.09 -12.44 -30.81
N PRO A 14 -9.16 -12.43 -31.78
CA PRO A 14 -7.96 -13.23 -31.67
C PRO A 14 -7.13 -12.78 -30.47
N ALA A 15 -6.64 -13.76 -29.68
CA ALA A 15 -5.72 -13.50 -28.59
C ALA A 15 -4.46 -12.78 -29.13
N PRO A 16 -3.93 -11.77 -28.41
CA PRO A 16 -2.71 -11.09 -28.82
C PRO A 16 -1.56 -12.10 -28.93
N ARG A 17 -0.98 -12.22 -30.13
CA ARG A 17 0.11 -13.16 -30.46
C ARG A 17 1.50 -12.68 -29.99
N VAL A 18 1.57 -11.47 -29.47
CA VAL A 18 2.79 -10.91 -28.88
C VAL A 18 2.56 -10.92 -27.38
N GLY A 19 3.22 -11.86 -26.69
CA GLY A 19 3.29 -11.83 -25.23
C GLY A 19 3.90 -10.51 -24.79
N ALA A 20 3.32 -9.87 -23.77
CA ALA A 20 3.95 -8.71 -23.15
C ALA A 20 5.42 -9.05 -22.82
N PRO A 21 6.39 -8.19 -23.16
CA PRO A 21 7.78 -8.47 -22.85
C PRO A 21 7.89 -8.74 -21.35
N PRO A 22 8.70 -9.74 -20.92
CA PRO A 22 8.92 -10.00 -19.50
C PRO A 22 9.39 -8.69 -18.90
N SER A 23 8.56 -8.12 -18.05
CA SER A 23 8.77 -6.77 -17.60
C SER A 23 10.05 -6.77 -16.75
N ASP A 24 11.07 -6.03 -17.17
CA ASP A 24 12.34 -5.97 -16.43
C ASP A 24 12.06 -5.34 -15.06
N ALA A 25 11.88 -6.19 -14.05
CA ALA A 25 11.55 -5.78 -12.69
C ALA A 25 12.59 -4.81 -12.12
N ARG A 26 13.85 -4.90 -12.57
CA ARG A 26 14.92 -3.96 -12.18
C ARG A 26 14.76 -2.60 -12.85
N ALA A 27 14.36 -2.56 -14.12
CA ALA A 27 14.01 -1.31 -14.79
C ALA A 27 12.79 -0.64 -14.15
N GLN A 28 11.77 -1.44 -13.79
CA GLN A 28 10.59 -0.93 -13.08
C GLN A 28 10.92 -0.41 -11.68
N ASP A 29 11.81 -1.07 -10.93
CA ASP A 29 12.21 -0.60 -9.59
C ASP A 29 13.00 0.70 -9.67
N ARG A 30 13.94 0.82 -10.64
CA ARG A 30 14.65 2.08 -10.93
C ARG A 30 13.71 3.21 -11.28
N GLU A 31 12.71 2.95 -12.12
CA GLU A 31 11.70 3.96 -12.48
C GLU A 31 10.83 4.34 -11.28
N ARG A 32 10.40 3.37 -10.46
CA ARG A 32 9.65 3.64 -9.22
C ARG A 32 10.47 4.47 -8.22
N ALA A 33 11.77 4.20 -8.11
CA ALA A 33 12.68 4.97 -7.27
C ALA A 33 12.89 6.40 -7.82
N ARG A 34 12.91 6.58 -9.14
CA ARG A 34 12.98 7.89 -9.79
C ARG A 34 11.73 8.73 -9.53
N ILE A 35 10.55 8.11 -9.61
CA ILE A 35 9.25 8.80 -9.41
C ILE A 35 9.03 9.18 -7.94
N LYS A 36 9.50 8.35 -6.98
CA LYS A 36 9.30 8.57 -5.54
C LYS A 36 10.64 8.44 -4.79
N PRO A 37 11.52 9.46 -4.84
CA PRO A 37 12.86 9.38 -4.27
C PRO A 37 12.86 9.16 -2.76
N TRP A 38 11.80 9.56 -2.05
CA TRP A 38 11.61 9.33 -0.61
C TRP A 38 11.51 7.86 -0.21
N ARG A 39 11.28 6.93 -1.16
CA ARG A 39 11.29 5.49 -0.85
C ARG A 39 12.58 5.02 -0.22
N LYS A 40 13.70 5.67 -0.55
CA LYS A 40 15.01 5.40 0.07
C LYS A 40 15.00 5.61 1.58
N TRP A 41 14.13 6.47 2.10
CA TRP A 41 14.06 6.76 3.53
C TRP A 41 13.63 5.55 4.35
N TYR A 42 12.72 4.70 3.83
CA TYR A 42 12.31 3.46 4.49
C TYR A 42 13.45 2.45 4.68
N ALA A 43 14.52 2.53 3.87
CA ALA A 43 15.68 1.65 3.98
C ALA A 43 16.73 2.12 5.01
N THR A 44 16.64 3.38 5.45
CA THR A 44 17.64 4.02 6.33
C THR A 44 17.61 3.44 7.74
N LYS A 45 18.75 3.56 8.45
CA LYS A 45 18.85 3.24 9.88
C LYS A 45 17.88 4.08 10.72
N ARG A 46 17.78 5.38 10.41
CA ARG A 46 16.86 6.33 11.08
C ARG A 46 15.42 5.83 11.05
N TRP A 47 14.95 5.32 9.91
CA TRP A 47 13.59 4.77 9.82
C TRP A 47 13.40 3.53 10.69
N ARG A 48 14.41 2.64 10.77
CA ARG A 48 14.33 1.43 11.61
C ARG A 48 14.24 1.79 13.09
N GLU A 49 15.02 2.77 13.54
CA GLU A 49 15.00 3.27 14.92
C GLU A 49 13.67 3.96 15.24
N LEU A 50 13.21 4.85 14.36
CA LEU A 50 11.92 5.53 14.50
C LEU A 50 10.77 4.52 14.55
N ARG A 51 10.79 3.51 13.67
CA ARG A 51 9.80 2.44 13.67
C ARG A 51 9.73 1.71 15.03
N LEU A 52 10.88 1.41 15.64
CA LEU A 52 10.90 0.79 16.96
C LEU A 52 10.32 1.71 18.02
N LYS A 53 10.71 2.99 18.03
CA LYS A 53 10.20 4.00 18.95
C LYS A 53 8.68 4.12 18.91
N ILE A 54 8.08 4.15 17.72
CA ILE A 54 6.62 4.23 17.56
C ILE A 54 5.94 2.95 18.05
N LEU A 55 6.51 1.77 17.81
CA LEU A 55 5.97 0.51 18.35
C LEU A 55 6.04 0.43 19.88
N GLU A 56 7.14 0.91 20.46
CA GLU A 56 7.32 0.98 21.92
C GLU A 56 6.32 1.96 22.55
N ARG A 57 6.14 3.14 21.95
CA ARG A 57 5.11 4.12 22.36
C ARG A 57 3.71 3.50 22.38
N ALA A 58 3.38 2.74 21.34
CA ALA A 58 2.10 2.06 21.21
C ALA A 58 2.02 0.75 22.02
N GLN A 59 3.04 0.40 22.80
CA GLN A 59 3.14 -0.85 23.56
C GLN A 59 2.87 -2.11 22.72
N TYR A 60 3.24 -2.08 21.43
CA TYR A 60 2.95 -3.14 20.46
C TYR A 60 1.46 -3.46 20.32
N VAL A 61 0.59 -2.45 20.43
CA VAL A 61 -0.85 -2.56 20.21
C VAL A 61 -1.26 -1.64 19.06
N CYS A 62 -2.19 -2.10 18.22
CA CYS A 62 -2.76 -1.28 17.15
C CYS A 62 -3.50 -0.09 17.74
N GLU A 63 -3.07 1.14 17.42
CA GLU A 63 -3.68 2.38 17.94
C GLU A 63 -5.12 2.58 17.47
N GLN A 64 -5.55 1.87 16.41
CA GLN A 64 -6.88 1.99 15.80
C GLN A 64 -7.86 0.90 16.22
N THR A 65 -7.36 -0.31 16.52
CA THR A 65 -8.22 -1.48 16.79
C THR A 65 -7.97 -2.16 18.13
N GLY A 66 -6.89 -1.82 18.84
CA GLY A 66 -6.52 -2.47 20.10
C GLY A 66 -5.93 -3.89 19.96
N VAL A 67 -5.72 -4.38 18.73
CA VAL A 67 -5.16 -5.72 18.49
C VAL A 67 -3.65 -5.74 18.78
N PRO A 68 -3.11 -6.79 19.44
CA PRO A 68 -1.67 -6.95 19.63
C PRO A 68 -0.89 -7.13 18.32
N LEU A 69 0.19 -6.38 18.17
CA LEU A 69 1.06 -6.35 16.98
C LEU A 69 2.22 -7.34 17.08
N THR A 70 1.89 -8.61 17.31
CA THR A 70 2.88 -9.69 17.52
C THR A 70 3.16 -10.52 16.26
N GLY A 71 2.41 -10.30 15.19
CA GLY A 71 2.50 -11.11 13.97
C GLY A 71 3.80 -10.90 13.19
N LYS A 72 4.33 -11.98 12.60
CA LYS A 72 5.37 -11.88 11.58
C LYS A 72 4.74 -11.48 10.25
N SER A 73 5.32 -10.50 9.54
CA SER A 73 4.84 -10.12 8.20
C SER A 73 4.79 -11.33 7.27
N PRO A 74 3.72 -11.54 6.49
CA PRO A 74 2.59 -10.63 6.26
C PRO A 74 1.31 -10.96 7.07
N ALA A 75 1.42 -11.49 8.28
CA ALA A 75 0.26 -11.84 9.10
C ALA A 75 -0.67 -10.62 9.34
N PRO A 76 -1.99 -10.82 9.51
CA PRO A 76 -2.95 -9.73 9.73
C PRO A 76 -2.60 -8.82 10.91
N ASN A 77 -2.06 -9.40 11.98
CA ASN A 77 -1.62 -8.69 13.18
C ASN A 77 -0.13 -8.31 13.15
N SER A 78 0.51 -8.30 11.97
CA SER A 78 1.88 -7.82 11.85
C SER A 78 1.95 -6.29 11.98
N PRO A 79 2.97 -5.74 12.67
CA PRO A 79 3.12 -4.31 12.90
C PRO A 79 3.48 -3.55 11.62
N VAL A 80 2.64 -2.57 11.27
CA VAL A 80 2.87 -1.59 10.21
C VAL A 80 2.90 -0.21 10.85
N ILE A 81 3.82 0.65 10.39
CA ILE A 81 3.82 2.07 10.75
C ILE A 81 3.19 2.82 9.59
N ASP A 82 2.08 3.47 9.87
CA ASP A 82 1.29 4.24 8.92
C ASP A 82 1.47 5.75 9.16
N HIS A 83 1.40 6.52 8.08
CA HIS A 83 1.43 7.99 8.12
C HIS A 83 -0.01 8.50 8.18
N ILE A 84 -0.40 9.16 9.27
CA ILE A 84 -1.76 9.71 9.47
C ILE A 84 -2.09 10.70 8.34
N VAL A 85 -1.16 11.64 8.09
CA VAL A 85 -1.16 12.53 6.93
C VAL A 85 -0.13 12.01 5.93
N GLU A 86 -0.59 11.73 4.71
CA GLU A 86 0.30 11.33 3.61
C GLU A 86 1.42 12.36 3.41
N HIS A 87 2.66 11.93 3.60
CA HIS A 87 3.80 12.83 3.53
C HIS A 87 4.10 13.35 2.11
N LYS A 88 3.70 12.65 1.04
CA LYS A 88 3.87 13.04 -0.39
C LYS A 88 5.27 13.52 -0.81
N GLY A 89 6.30 13.08 -0.10
CA GLY A 89 7.70 13.50 -0.32
C GLY A 89 8.18 14.64 0.57
N ASP A 90 7.31 15.22 1.40
CA ASP A 90 7.70 16.11 2.49
C ASP A 90 8.45 15.30 3.56
N ALA A 91 9.66 15.76 3.89
CA ALA A 91 10.50 15.13 4.90
C ALA A 91 9.99 15.41 6.32
N HIS A 92 9.40 16.58 6.58
CA HIS A 92 8.87 16.91 7.90
C HIS A 92 7.76 15.94 8.28
N LEU A 93 6.76 15.79 7.42
CA LEU A 93 5.68 14.82 7.62
C LEU A 93 6.17 13.37 7.66
N PHE A 94 7.23 13.03 6.95
CA PHE A 94 7.75 11.66 6.95
C PHE A 94 8.40 11.27 8.28
N TRP A 95 9.12 12.20 8.89
CA TRP A 95 9.91 11.98 10.11
C TRP A 95 9.21 12.41 11.40
N ASP A 96 8.06 13.08 11.30
CA ASP A 96 7.28 13.54 12.45
C ASP A 96 6.64 12.34 13.17
N GLU A 97 7.03 12.15 14.43
CA GLU A 97 6.53 11.08 15.29
C GLU A 97 5.03 11.20 15.58
N THR A 98 4.51 12.43 15.60
CA THR A 98 3.08 12.70 15.85
C THR A 98 2.22 12.38 14.62
N ASN A 99 2.85 12.34 13.44
CA ASN A 99 2.22 11.95 12.18
C ASN A 99 2.30 10.43 11.92
N LEU A 100 2.91 9.66 12.82
CA LEU A 100 3.08 8.21 12.68
C LEU A 100 2.20 7.46 13.68
N GLN A 101 1.58 6.39 13.20
CA GLN A 101 0.78 5.48 14.03
C GLN A 101 1.17 4.02 13.81
N ALA A 102 1.15 3.23 14.89
CA ALA A 102 1.33 1.79 14.87
C ALA A 102 0.00 1.08 14.65
N VAL A 103 -0.12 0.36 13.54
CA VAL A 103 -1.36 -0.32 13.15
C VAL A 103 -1.10 -1.74 12.70
N SER A 104 -2.14 -2.56 12.70
CA SER A 104 -2.08 -3.91 12.14
C SER A 104 -2.10 -3.84 10.62
N LYS A 105 -1.42 -4.78 9.97
CA LYS A 105 -1.48 -4.93 8.51
C LYS A 105 -2.91 -5.03 7.99
N SER A 106 -3.78 -5.75 8.69
CA SER A 106 -5.19 -5.88 8.30
C SER A 106 -5.89 -4.51 8.24
N TRP A 107 -5.73 -3.68 9.28
CA TRP A 107 -6.35 -2.36 9.33
C TRP A 107 -5.78 -1.45 8.24
N HIS A 108 -4.46 -1.38 8.12
CA HIS A 108 -3.80 -0.55 7.11
C HIS A 108 -4.24 -0.91 5.68
N ASP A 109 -4.37 -2.20 5.37
CA ASP A 109 -4.82 -2.63 4.04
C ASP A 109 -6.31 -2.34 3.81
N SER A 110 -7.15 -2.42 4.86
CA SER A 110 -8.57 -2.06 4.80
C SER A 110 -8.82 -0.56 4.63
N GLU A 111 -8.03 0.30 5.28
CA GLU A 111 -8.13 1.76 5.12
C GLU A 111 -7.92 2.20 3.68
N LYS A 112 -6.93 1.60 2.98
CA LYS A 112 -6.72 1.87 1.56
C LYS A 112 -7.95 1.52 0.73
N GLN A 113 -8.58 0.38 1.02
CA GLN A 113 -9.81 -0.02 0.34
C GLN A 113 -10.97 0.94 0.65
N ALA A 114 -11.06 1.47 1.88
CA ALA A 114 -12.08 2.45 2.26
C ALA A 114 -11.88 3.77 1.50
N GLN A 115 -10.65 4.26 1.41
CA GLN A 115 -10.30 5.47 0.65
C GLN A 115 -10.59 5.32 -0.86
N GLU A 116 -10.43 4.12 -1.42
CA GLU A 116 -10.79 3.83 -2.81
C GLU A 116 -12.31 3.83 -3.05
N ARG A 117 -13.10 3.35 -2.08
CA ARG A 117 -14.57 3.29 -2.19
C ARG A 117 -15.27 4.64 -2.04
N GLY A 118 -14.70 5.57 -1.26
CA GLY A 118 -15.25 6.91 -1.07
C GLY A 118 -15.07 7.88 -2.25
N ARG A 119 -14.50 7.41 -3.37
CA ARG A 119 -14.15 8.22 -4.54
C ARG A 119 -15.10 8.06 -5.74
N HIS A 120 -16.30 7.52 -5.52
CA HIS A 120 -17.34 7.32 -6.54
C HIS A 120 -18.53 8.25 -6.35
#